data_AF-A0A0S4LHV6-F1
#
_entry.id   AF-A0A0S4LHV6-F1
#
_cell.length_a   1.000
_cell.length_b   1.000
_cell.length_c   1.000
_cell.angle_alpha   90.00
_cell.angle_beta   90.00
_cell.angle_gamma   90.00
#
_symmetry.space_group_name_H-M   'P 1'
#
loop_
_entity.id
_entity.type
_entity.pdbx_description
1 polymer ?
#
loop_
_entity_poly.entity_id
_entity_poly.type
_entity_poly.pdbx_seq_one_letter_code
_entity_poly.pdbx_strand_id
1 'polypeptide(L)'
;MAAESQPLSLHSDRNEPSFIRRRPVRIIIYTGLVLFALMAVVWPMIVQLGDPDFRKHIEQHRVMVGMSKEQVLQAWGGPQTINTTFTKDGIRQEEWIFEDWESTSVVRHRYLYFEEGVLKGGWYEGSRERQARDFPTDKPHPKIQP
;
A
#
# COMPACT_ATOMS: atom_id res chain seq x y z
N MET A 1 -39.52 -29.42 -80.18
CA MET A 1 -38.52 -28.33 -80.07
C MET A 1 -38.10 -28.26 -78.61
N ALA A 2 -36.79 -28.19 -78.40
CA ALA A 2 -36.02 -28.34 -77.14
C ALA A 2 -36.55 -27.50 -75.95
N ALA A 3 -36.62 -28.06 -74.73
CA ALA A 3 -35.67 -27.90 -73.59
C ALA A 3 -35.47 -26.43 -73.18
N GLU A 4 -35.53 -25.98 -71.92
CA GLU A 4 -35.15 -26.61 -70.65
C GLU A 4 -35.62 -25.70 -69.49
N SER A 5 -35.79 -26.28 -68.30
CA SER A 5 -36.24 -25.65 -67.06
C SER A 5 -35.08 -25.33 -66.11
N GLN A 6 -35.15 -24.16 -65.42
CA GLN A 6 -34.49 -23.78 -64.15
C GLN A 6 -32.96 -23.56 -64.13
N PRO A 7 -32.34 -22.97 -63.07
CA PRO A 7 -32.82 -22.08 -62.00
C PRO A 7 -31.90 -20.85 -61.72
N LEU A 8 -32.37 -19.96 -60.84
CA LEU A 8 -31.56 -19.00 -60.06
C LEU A 8 -30.30 -19.67 -59.47
N SER A 9 -29.11 -19.22 -59.85
CA SER A 9 -27.87 -19.54 -59.15
C SER A 9 -27.47 -18.37 -58.24
N LEU A 10 -27.86 -18.49 -56.96
CA LEU A 10 -27.20 -17.79 -55.85
C LEU A 10 -25.71 -18.15 -55.89
N HIS A 11 -24.87 -17.21 -56.30
CA HIS A 11 -23.43 -17.44 -56.34
C HIS A 11 -22.86 -17.42 -54.92
N SER A 12 -22.54 -18.62 -54.43
CA SER A 12 -21.57 -18.96 -53.38
C SER A 12 -21.55 -18.12 -52.11
N ASP A 13 -22.34 -18.57 -51.14
CA ASP A 13 -21.86 -18.59 -49.75
C ASP A 13 -20.75 -19.66 -49.61
N ARG A 14 -19.75 -19.41 -48.74
CA ARG A 14 -18.66 -20.31 -48.26
C ARG A 14 -17.36 -20.42 -49.06
N ASN A 15 -16.30 -19.75 -48.56
CA ASN A 15 -15.16 -20.38 -47.86
C ASN A 15 -13.92 -19.45 -47.85
N GLU A 16 -14.00 -18.30 -47.20
CA GLU A 16 -12.77 -17.68 -46.69
C GLU A 16 -12.45 -18.27 -45.32
N PRO A 17 -11.29 -18.90 -45.10
CA PRO A 17 -10.92 -19.35 -43.78
C PRO A 17 -10.75 -18.12 -42.89
N SER A 18 -11.72 -17.90 -41.99
CA SER A 18 -11.71 -16.84 -40.98
C SER A 18 -10.30 -16.62 -40.42
N PHE A 19 -9.86 -15.36 -40.36
CA PHE A 19 -8.51 -14.96 -39.95
C PHE A 19 -8.03 -15.62 -38.63
N ILE A 20 -8.97 -15.89 -37.72
CA ILE A 20 -8.77 -16.54 -36.42
C ILE A 20 -8.34 -18.03 -36.53
N ARG A 21 -8.54 -18.68 -37.68
CA ARG A 21 -8.18 -20.08 -37.94
C ARG A 21 -6.78 -20.25 -38.53
N ARG A 22 -6.11 -19.15 -38.90
CA ARG A 22 -4.73 -19.19 -39.41
C ARG A 22 -3.77 -19.52 -38.26
N ARG A 23 -2.95 -20.56 -38.42
CA ARG A 23 -1.93 -20.99 -37.44
C ARG A 23 -1.05 -19.85 -36.88
N PRO A 24 -0.50 -18.92 -37.69
CA PRO A 24 0.33 -17.84 -37.14
C PRO A 24 -0.45 -16.86 -36.26
N VAL A 25 -1.72 -16.60 -36.59
CA VAL A 25 -2.59 -15.69 -35.82
C VAL A 25 -2.87 -16.26 -34.43
N ARG A 26 -3.13 -17.57 -34.35
CA ARG A 26 -3.33 -18.25 -33.05
C ARG A 26 -2.09 -18.22 -32.18
N ILE A 27 -0.91 -18.42 -32.76
CA ILE A 27 0.35 -18.34 -32.02
C ILE A 27 0.50 -16.95 -31.43
N ILE A 28 0.32 -15.89 -32.22
CA ILE A 28 0.44 -14.51 -31.72
C ILE A 28 -0.57 -14.24 -30.58
N ILE A 29 -1.83 -14.67 -30.74
CA ILE A 29 -2.87 -14.50 -29.72
C ILE A 29 -2.53 -15.24 -28.44
N TYR A 30 -2.12 -16.51 -28.52
CA TYR A 30 -1.79 -17.31 -27.33
C TYR A 30 -0.51 -16.81 -26.66
N THR A 31 0.52 -16.47 -27.42
CA THR A 31 1.76 -15.90 -26.87
C THR A 31 1.48 -14.57 -26.18
N GLY A 32 0.64 -13.72 -26.77
CA GLY A 32 0.20 -12.46 -26.16
C GLY A 32 -0.62 -12.67 -24.89
N LEU A 33 -1.56 -13.61 -24.88
CA LEU A 33 -2.36 -13.96 -23.70
C LEU A 33 -1.50 -14.53 -22.57
N VAL A 34 -0.54 -15.39 -22.88
CA VAL A 34 0.38 -15.96 -21.87
C VAL A 34 1.27 -14.88 -21.29
N LEU A 35 1.86 -14.00 -22.12
CA LEU A 35 2.65 -12.86 -21.66
C LEU A 35 1.83 -11.91 -20.78
N PHE A 36 0.59 -11.62 -21.18
CA PHE A 36 -0.32 -10.77 -20.40
C PHE A 36 -0.66 -11.40 -19.05
N ALA A 37 -0.99 -12.70 -19.03
CA ALA A 37 -1.28 -13.42 -17.79
C ALA A 37 -0.05 -13.45 -16.86
N LEU A 38 1.14 -13.70 -17.40
CA LEU A 38 2.40 -13.64 -16.63
C LEU A 38 2.64 -12.24 -16.07
N MET A 39 2.47 -11.19 -16.88
CA MET A 39 2.58 -9.81 -16.39
C MET A 39 1.55 -9.50 -15.31
N ALA A 40 0.30 -9.93 -15.46
CA ALA A 40 -0.74 -9.71 -14.46
C ALA A 40 -0.45 -10.38 -13.10
N VAL A 41 0.34 -11.46 -13.09
CA VAL A 41 0.78 -12.14 -11.86
C VAL A 41 2.07 -11.53 -11.30
N VAL A 42 3.02 -11.19 -12.16
CA VAL A 42 4.31 -10.60 -11.75
C VAL A 42 4.13 -9.16 -11.26
N TRP A 43 3.19 -8.40 -11.84
CA TRP A 43 2.92 -7.00 -11.47
C TRP A 43 2.54 -6.81 -9.98
N PRO A 44 1.54 -7.51 -9.42
CA PRO A 44 1.22 -7.40 -7.99
C PRO A 44 2.37 -7.90 -7.11
N MET A 45 3.15 -8.89 -7.55
CA MET A 45 4.31 -9.38 -6.82
C MET A 45 5.43 -8.32 -6.73
N ILE A 46 5.68 -7.57 -7.81
CA ILE A 46 6.62 -6.44 -7.82
C ILE A 46 6.11 -5.30 -6.93
N VAL A 47 4.80 -4.98 -6.97
CA VAL A 47 4.20 -3.95 -6.11
C VAL A 47 4.32 -4.32 -4.63
N GLN A 48 4.09 -5.59 -4.27
CA GLN A 48 4.26 -6.08 -2.91
C GLN A 48 5.73 -6.06 -2.45
N LEU A 49 6.68 -6.25 -3.36
CA LEU A 49 8.12 -6.17 -3.06
C LEU A 49 8.66 -4.73 -3.04
N GLY A 50 7.92 -3.77 -3.60
CA GLY A 50 8.35 -2.38 -3.80
C GLY A 50 8.07 -1.41 -2.64
N ASP A 51 7.22 -1.78 -1.68
CA ASP A 51 6.87 -0.91 -0.53
C ASP A 51 7.11 -1.56 0.87
N PRO A 52 8.20 -2.32 1.12
CA PRO A 52 8.52 -2.83 2.46
C PRO A 52 8.98 -1.73 3.42
N ASP A 53 9.23 -0.52 2.91
CA ASP A 53 9.99 0.52 3.62
C ASP A 53 9.11 1.70 4.06
N PHE A 54 7.80 1.65 3.77
CA PHE A 54 6.82 2.70 4.10
C PHE A 54 7.28 4.13 3.75
N ARG A 55 8.24 4.30 2.82
CA ARG A 55 8.96 5.56 2.62
C ARG A 55 8.04 6.70 2.19
N LYS A 56 7.04 6.39 1.37
CA LYS A 56 5.99 7.35 0.99
C LYS A 56 5.14 7.80 2.18
N HIS A 57 4.96 6.95 3.18
CA HIS A 57 4.22 7.28 4.40
C HIS A 57 5.07 8.07 5.39
N ILE A 58 6.38 7.78 5.46
CA ILE A 58 7.35 8.57 6.22
C ILE A 58 7.40 10.01 5.68
N GLU A 59 7.46 10.19 4.36
CA GLU A 59 7.43 11.53 3.73
C GLU A 59 6.12 12.28 4.00
N GLN A 60 5.00 11.56 4.06
CA GLN A 60 3.69 12.11 4.41
C GLN A 60 3.47 12.30 5.93
N HIS A 61 4.48 12.02 6.76
CA HIS A 61 4.37 12.06 8.21
C HIS A 61 3.16 11.24 8.70
N ARG A 62 2.94 10.07 8.11
CA ARG A 62 1.89 9.13 8.49
C ARG A 62 2.52 7.89 9.08
N VAL A 63 2.12 7.55 10.30
CA VAL A 63 2.56 6.35 11.01
C VAL A 63 1.52 5.25 10.82
N MET A 64 1.99 4.04 10.48
CA MET A 64 1.13 2.88 10.21
C MET A 64 1.52 1.69 11.09
N VAL A 65 0.51 0.88 11.43
CA VAL A 65 0.70 -0.39 12.15
C VAL A 65 1.67 -1.28 11.38
N GLY A 66 2.65 -1.84 12.08
CA GLY A 66 3.73 -2.66 11.51
C GLY A 66 5.04 -1.92 11.30
N MET A 67 5.08 -0.58 11.41
CA MET A 67 6.33 0.17 11.36
C MET A 67 7.23 -0.14 12.57
N SER A 68 8.55 -0.15 12.33
CA SER A 68 9.55 -0.20 13.40
C SER A 68 9.66 1.12 14.14
N LYS A 69 10.22 1.11 15.36
CA LYS A 69 10.47 2.32 16.15
C LYS A 69 11.31 3.33 15.39
N GLU A 70 12.32 2.87 14.66
CA GLU A 70 13.23 3.71 13.89
C GLU A 70 12.51 4.42 12.74
N GLN A 71 11.62 3.70 12.03
CA GLN A 71 10.79 4.28 10.97
C GLN A 71 9.81 5.32 11.54
N VAL A 72 9.24 5.07 12.73
CA VAL A 72 8.36 6.04 13.39
C VAL A 72 9.14 7.28 13.84
N LEU A 73 10.35 7.11 14.40
CA LEU A 73 11.22 8.23 14.76
C LEU A 73 11.58 9.07 13.52
N GLN A 74 11.78 8.43 12.37
CA GLN A 74 12.06 9.14 11.12
C GLN A 74 10.83 9.90 10.60
N ALA A 75 9.62 9.35 10.77
CA ALA A 75 8.38 9.98 10.31
C ALA A 75 7.88 11.10 11.24
N TRP A 76 7.91 10.89 12.55
CA TRP A 76 7.27 11.74 13.56
C TRP A 76 8.25 12.38 14.55
N GLY A 77 9.55 12.09 14.44
CA GLY A 77 10.55 12.59 15.38
C GLY A 77 10.54 11.86 16.73
N GLY A 78 11.31 12.40 17.68
CA GLY A 78 11.41 11.85 19.03
C GLY A 78 10.12 12.05 19.84
N PRO A 79 9.65 11.03 20.58
CA PRO A 79 8.53 11.19 21.51
C PRO A 79 8.93 12.05 22.71
N GLN A 80 7.93 12.70 23.32
CA GLN A 80 8.12 13.51 24.52
C GLN A 80 8.27 12.64 25.77
N THR A 81 7.55 11.51 25.81
CA THR A 81 7.58 10.55 26.91
C THR A 81 7.49 9.14 26.36
N ILE A 82 8.25 8.22 26.97
CA ILE A 82 8.24 6.80 26.65
C ILE A 82 7.98 6.05 27.95
N ASN A 83 6.83 5.39 28.04
CA ASN A 83 6.52 4.45 29.12
C ASN A 83 6.82 3.04 28.62
N THR A 84 7.65 2.28 29.35
CA THR A 84 7.92 0.87 29.01
C THR A 84 7.30 -0.02 30.07
N THR A 85 6.49 -0.98 29.65
CA THR A 85 5.89 -1.99 30.51
C THR A 85 6.20 -3.39 29.97
N PHE A 86 6.08 -4.40 30.82
CA PHE A 86 6.26 -5.80 30.43
C PHE A 86 4.99 -6.57 30.76
N THR A 87 4.49 -7.33 29.78
CA THR A 87 3.36 -8.24 30.02
C THR A 87 3.81 -9.41 30.91
N LYS A 88 2.86 -10.13 31.51
CA LYS A 88 3.13 -11.34 32.32
C LYS A 88 3.94 -12.40 31.56
N ASP A 89 3.83 -12.41 30.23
CA ASP A 89 4.56 -13.30 29.33
C ASP A 89 5.97 -12.80 28.97
N GLY A 90 6.44 -11.69 29.57
CA GLY A 90 7.75 -11.09 29.32
C GLY A 90 7.83 -10.22 28.06
N ILE A 91 6.72 -10.03 27.36
CA ILE A 91 6.65 -9.19 26.15
C ILE A 91 6.85 -7.73 26.52
N ARG A 92 7.82 -7.07 25.87
CA ARG A 92 8.10 -5.64 26.05
C ARG A 92 7.07 -4.79 25.31
N GLN A 93 6.32 -4.00 26.05
CA GLN A 93 5.39 -3.00 25.52
C GLN A 93 5.94 -1.61 25.77
N GLU A 94 5.88 -0.74 24.77
CA GLU A 94 6.28 0.66 24.89
C GLU A 94 5.12 1.55 24.45
N GLU A 95 4.74 2.49 25.30
CA GLU A 95 3.78 3.54 24.97
C GLU A 95 4.56 4.84 24.78
N TRP A 96 4.45 5.39 23.58
CA TRP A 96 5.11 6.63 23.20
C TRP A 96 4.08 7.74 23.12
N ILE A 97 4.34 8.82 23.86
CA ILE A 97 3.44 9.94 23.99
C ILE A 97 4.04 11.13 23.25
N PHE A 98 3.23 11.71 22.37
CA PHE A 98 3.53 12.88 21.58
C PHE A 98 2.55 14.00 21.92
N GLU A 99 3.08 15.20 22.12
CA GLU A 99 2.30 16.40 22.40
C GLU A 99 2.42 17.34 21.21
N ASP A 100 1.29 17.66 20.58
CA ASP A 100 1.18 18.68 19.53
C ASP A 100 0.67 19.97 20.19
N TRP A 101 1.49 21.02 20.17
CA TRP A 101 1.15 22.32 20.72
C TRP A 101 0.58 23.20 19.61
N GLU A 102 -0.75 23.27 19.49
CA GLU A 102 -1.42 24.14 18.51
C GLU A 102 -1.46 25.59 19.00
N SER A 103 -1.53 25.80 20.32
CA SER A 103 -1.43 27.10 21.00
C SER A 103 -0.95 26.91 22.44
N THR A 104 -0.59 28.00 23.13
CA THR A 104 -0.19 27.96 24.56
C THR A 104 -1.27 27.40 25.49
N SER A 105 -2.52 27.29 25.01
CA SER A 105 -3.66 26.75 25.75
C SER A 105 -4.25 25.46 25.16
N VAL A 106 -3.78 24.99 24.00
CA VAL A 106 -4.32 23.81 23.31
C VAL A 106 -3.20 22.84 23.01
N VAL A 107 -3.14 21.76 23.80
CA VAL A 107 -2.21 20.65 23.64
C VAL A 107 -3.01 19.43 23.22
N ARG A 108 -2.65 18.81 22.10
CA ARG A 108 -3.23 17.53 21.66
C ARG A 108 -2.25 16.41 21.94
N HIS A 109 -2.77 15.31 22.47
CA HIS A 109 -1.96 14.13 22.78
C HIS A 109 -2.15 13.06 21.71
N ARG A 110 -1.04 12.45 21.29
CA ARG A 110 -1.05 11.24 20.47
C ARG A 110 -0.28 10.14 21.19
N TYR A 111 -0.86 8.96 21.20
CA TYR A 111 -0.32 7.78 21.84
C TYR A 111 -0.01 6.76 20.77
N LEU A 112 1.20 6.22 20.78
CA LEU A 112 1.61 5.10 19.94
C LEU A 112 1.98 3.93 20.84
N TYR A 113 1.47 2.75 20.50
CA TYR A 113 1.69 1.52 21.23
C TYR A 113 2.59 0.59 20.42
N PHE A 114 3.72 0.25 21.00
CA PHE A 114 4.69 -0.68 20.45
C PHE A 114 4.74 -1.95 21.28
N GLU A 115 5.00 -3.05 20.60
CA GLU A 115 5.22 -4.35 21.21
C GLU A 115 6.42 -4.97 20.51
N GLU A 116 7.45 -5.34 21.29
CA GLU A 116 8.73 -5.84 20.79
C GLU A 116 9.41 -4.93 19.74
N GLY A 117 9.10 -3.63 19.79
CA GLY A 117 9.63 -2.63 18.86
C GLY A 117 8.87 -2.50 17.53
N VAL A 118 7.73 -3.16 17.39
CA VAL A 118 6.82 -3.02 16.26
C VAL A 118 5.59 -2.23 16.70
N LEU A 119 5.19 -1.24 15.90
CA LEU A 119 3.98 -0.47 16.18
C LEU A 119 2.74 -1.35 16.01
N LYS A 120 1.97 -1.54 17.08
CA LYS A 120 0.70 -2.27 17.06
C LYS A 120 -0.50 -1.38 16.80
N GLY A 121 -0.43 -0.12 17.23
CA GLY A 121 -1.55 0.80 17.09
C GLY A 121 -1.24 2.17 17.67
N GLY A 122 -2.20 3.08 17.54
CA GLY A 122 -2.09 4.40 18.13
C GLY A 122 -3.44 5.08 18.22
N TRP A 123 -3.54 6.00 19.17
CA TRP A 123 -4.68 6.87 19.38
C TRP A 123 -4.25 8.33 19.15
N TYR A 124 -5.09 9.09 18.48
CA TYR A 124 -4.84 10.50 18.17
C TYR A 124 -6.12 11.31 18.35
N GLU A 125 -5.98 12.45 19.00
CA GLU A 125 -7.03 13.46 19.06
C GLU A 125 -6.92 14.35 17.80
N GLY A 126 -7.77 14.10 16.79
CA GLY A 126 -7.83 14.90 15.56
C GLY A 126 -7.35 14.18 14.29
N SER A 127 -6.60 14.90 13.44
CA SER A 127 -6.15 14.39 12.12
C SER A 127 -5.01 13.38 12.25
N ARG A 128 -5.01 12.37 11.37
CA ARG A 128 -3.95 11.34 11.29
C ARG A 128 -2.60 11.88 10.83
N GLU A 129 -2.59 13.03 10.17
CA GLU A 129 -1.38 13.69 9.68
C GLU A 129 -0.84 14.65 10.74
N ARG A 130 0.48 14.67 10.92
CA ARG A 130 1.18 15.74 11.65
C ARG A 130 1.64 16.76 10.62
N GLN A 131 1.24 18.02 10.77
CA GLN A 131 1.83 19.08 9.95
C GLN A 131 3.17 19.49 10.56
N ALA A 132 4.12 19.92 9.72
CA ALA A 132 5.42 20.40 10.17
C ALA A 132 5.35 21.57 11.19
N ARG A 133 4.17 22.21 11.28
CA ARG A 133 3.85 23.34 12.14
C ARG A 133 3.51 22.92 13.58
N ASP A 134 3.12 21.66 13.75
CA ASP A 134 2.66 21.10 15.03
C ASP A 134 3.84 20.57 15.87
N PHE A 135 5.03 20.51 15.28
CA PHE A 135 6.23 20.11 15.99
C PHE A 135 6.64 21.19 16.99
N PRO A 136 6.96 20.82 18.23
CA PRO A 136 7.49 21.77 19.19
C PRO A 136 8.78 22.40 18.63
N THR A 137 8.89 23.73 18.74
CA THR A 137 10.07 24.49 18.29
C THR A 137 11.32 24.10 19.08
N ASP A 138 11.14 23.63 20.31
CA ASP A 138 12.19 23.05 21.14
C ASP A 138 12.23 21.53 21.00
N LYS A 139 13.45 20.99 20.85
CA LYS A 139 13.65 19.54 20.77
C LYS A 139 13.13 18.88 22.05
N PRO A 140 12.18 17.94 21.97
CA PRO A 140 11.69 17.24 23.13
C PRO A 140 12.84 16.48 23.80
N HIS A 141 13.13 16.82 25.06
CA HIS A 141 13.99 16.02 25.91
C HIS A 141 13.13 14.90 26.51
N PRO A 142 13.34 13.63 26.12
CA PRO A 142 12.54 12.54 26.64
C PRO A 142 12.68 12.48 28.15
N LYS A 143 11.58 12.68 28.88
CA LYS A 143 11.54 12.46 30.32
C LYS A 143 11.54 10.95 30.53
N ILE A 144 12.70 10.40 30.87
CA ILE A 144 12.82 9.01 31.33
C ILE A 144 12.29 8.99 32.77
N GLN A 145 11.09 8.44 32.97
CA GLN A 145 10.60 8.19 34.33
C GLN A 145 11.36 6.99 34.91
N PRO A 146 11.99 7.12 36.09
CA PRO A 146 12.74 6.04 36.73
C PRO A 146 11.84 4.91 37.27
#